data_AF-A0A0G0JX50-F1
#
_entry.id   AF-A0A0G0JX50-F1
#
_cell.length_a   1.000
_cell.length_b   1.000
_cell.length_c   1.000
_cell.angle_alpha   90.00
_cell.angle_beta   90.00
_cell.angle_gamma   90.00
#
_symmetry.space_group_name_H-M   'P 1'
#
loop_
_entity.id
_entity.type
_entity.pdbx_description
1 polymer ?
#
loop_
_entity_poly.entity_id
_entity_poly.type
_entity_poly.pdbx_seq_one_letter_code
_entity_poly.pdbx_strand_id
1 'polypeptide(L)'
;MLNKIVYLVCSLLVLLSPIETKAVFEELSGRILLQVESHGEAWYFSPVVKKRFYLGRPDDAFRIMREQGVGISNQDLEKIPTRDERASFNLEFAKKHKGKIFLAVEDKGQAWYINPLDLKRYYLGRPADAFAILQLFGLGISNANLSKIPAVYDKLEYLSLEKRINDLINKERTKSGLNELAYSDEIAAVAREHSENLARENKAFTSINKVCDLPMIHHEGLDFGISHSERLNNRNIYNFSRSGENIALIASLDYSIEYIPGDNVEAELKACDPIRQKAELDFKEKINNAKEGDEKLNIIKKEITKRVNFFNNSANIEPINIENHSEEKIAEKTVLGWMESPGHKKNILTAEYDTTGIGVAIIDTYIIATQVFTKKSECGFFNGHCCESGGCYVPYTCGNDGMCR
;
A
#
# COMPACT_ATOMS: atom_id res chain seq x y z
N MET A 1 -74.63 -24.12 26.35
CA MET A 1 -73.57 -24.82 25.59
C MET A 1 -72.66 -23.75 24.97
N LEU A 2 -71.43 -23.63 25.47
CA LEU A 2 -70.43 -22.68 24.97
C LEU A 2 -69.86 -23.20 23.63
N ASN A 3 -70.02 -22.45 22.55
CA ASN A 3 -69.24 -22.65 21.32
C ASN A 3 -68.08 -21.64 21.30
N LYS A 4 -66.86 -22.12 21.52
CA LYS A 4 -65.62 -21.38 21.30
C LYS A 4 -65.32 -21.37 19.80
N ILE A 5 -65.35 -20.20 19.18
CA ILE A 5 -64.81 -19.96 17.83
C ILE A 5 -63.33 -19.61 18.00
N VAL A 6 -62.44 -20.50 17.55
CA VAL A 6 -61.00 -20.24 17.46
C VAL A 6 -60.75 -19.53 16.13
N TYR A 7 -60.32 -18.27 16.18
CA TYR A 7 -59.78 -17.58 15.01
C TYR A 7 -58.35 -18.07 14.77
N LEU A 8 -58.18 -18.89 13.73
CA LEU A 8 -56.86 -19.25 13.21
C LEU A 8 -56.31 -18.04 12.43
N VAL A 9 -55.49 -17.21 13.07
CA VAL A 9 -54.70 -16.19 12.38
C VAL A 9 -53.62 -16.92 11.59
N CYS A 10 -53.86 -17.10 10.28
CA CYS A 10 -52.85 -17.57 9.35
C CYS A 10 -51.85 -16.43 9.13
N SER A 11 -50.88 -16.30 10.02
CA SER A 11 -49.70 -15.46 9.81
C SER A 11 -48.87 -16.11 8.72
N LEU A 12 -49.04 -15.64 7.48
CA LEU A 12 -48.14 -15.91 6.37
C LEU A 12 -46.78 -15.29 6.73
N LEU A 13 -45.95 -16.05 7.46
CA LEU A 13 -44.55 -15.72 7.65
C LEU A 13 -43.88 -15.88 6.28
N VAL A 14 -43.77 -14.77 5.54
CA VAL A 14 -42.89 -14.71 4.38
C VAL A 14 -41.47 -14.78 4.91
N LEU A 15 -40.94 -16.00 4.95
CA LEU A 15 -39.51 -16.22 5.12
C LEU A 15 -38.81 -15.66 3.88
N LEU A 16 -38.37 -14.41 3.96
CA LEU A 16 -37.42 -13.81 3.02
C LEU A 16 -36.11 -14.60 3.14
N SER A 17 -35.94 -15.61 2.30
CA SER A 17 -34.67 -16.30 2.13
C SER A 17 -33.62 -15.37 1.51
N PRO A 18 -32.34 -15.44 1.93
CA PRO A 18 -31.27 -14.57 1.46
C PRO A 18 -30.82 -14.99 0.05
N ILE A 19 -31.56 -14.58 -0.98
CA ILE A 19 -31.22 -14.85 -2.39
C ILE A 19 -30.42 -13.68 -3.01
N GLU A 20 -30.44 -12.49 -2.40
CA GLU A 20 -29.83 -11.29 -2.98
C GLU A 20 -28.30 -11.24 -2.93
N THR A 21 -27.63 -11.91 -1.99
CA THR A 21 -26.19 -11.71 -1.75
C THR A 21 -25.28 -12.31 -2.83
N LYS A 22 -25.63 -13.46 -3.40
CA LYS A 22 -24.79 -14.15 -4.39
C LYS A 22 -24.92 -13.55 -5.80
N ALA A 23 -26.12 -13.11 -6.18
CA ALA A 23 -26.37 -12.48 -7.47
C ALA A 23 -25.66 -11.12 -7.59
N VAL A 24 -25.77 -10.29 -6.55
CA VAL A 24 -25.08 -8.98 -6.50
C VAL A 24 -23.56 -9.15 -6.56
N PHE A 25 -23.00 -10.18 -5.91
CA PHE A 25 -21.56 -10.43 -5.93
C PHE A 25 -21.03 -10.79 -7.32
N GLU A 26 -21.74 -11.61 -8.09
CA GLU A 26 -21.33 -11.92 -9.48
C GLU A 26 -21.46 -10.72 -10.41
N GLU A 27 -22.41 -9.80 -10.16
CA GLU A 27 -22.58 -8.58 -10.95
C GLU A 27 -21.50 -7.51 -10.68
N LEU A 28 -20.97 -7.49 -9.46
CA LEU A 28 -19.85 -6.61 -9.09
C LEU A 28 -18.50 -7.17 -9.56
N SER A 29 -18.42 -8.46 -9.89
CA SER A 29 -17.17 -9.10 -10.29
C SER A 29 -16.57 -8.43 -11.53
N GLY A 30 -15.33 -7.98 -11.39
CA GLY A 30 -14.57 -7.27 -12.42
C GLY A 30 -14.98 -5.81 -12.63
N ARG A 31 -15.76 -5.23 -11.72
CA ARG A 31 -16.11 -3.80 -11.73
C ARG A 31 -15.08 -2.97 -10.97
N ILE A 32 -14.98 -1.70 -11.39
CA ILE A 32 -14.41 -0.63 -10.59
C ILE A 32 -15.54 -0.06 -9.73
N LEU A 33 -15.32 0.04 -8.43
CA LEU A 33 -16.28 0.47 -7.42
C LEU A 33 -15.78 1.77 -6.77
N LEU A 34 -16.68 2.71 -6.52
CA LEU A 34 -16.40 3.98 -5.85
C LEU A 34 -17.17 4.01 -4.53
N GLN A 35 -16.46 4.17 -3.42
CA GLN A 35 -17.05 4.20 -2.08
C GLN A 35 -17.70 5.56 -1.82
N VAL A 36 -19.02 5.66 -2.02
CA VAL A 36 -19.73 6.96 -2.04
C VAL A 36 -20.13 7.48 -0.66
N GLU A 37 -20.07 6.63 0.36
CA GLU A 37 -20.39 6.97 1.77
C GLU A 37 -19.12 7.27 2.59
N SER A 38 -18.00 7.54 1.91
CA SER A 38 -16.74 7.94 2.52
C SER A 38 -16.06 8.99 1.64
N HIS A 39 -14.76 8.91 1.37
CA HIS A 39 -14.02 9.93 0.63
C HIS A 39 -14.00 9.69 -0.89
N GLY A 40 -14.81 8.76 -1.41
CA GLY A 40 -14.84 8.44 -2.84
C GLY A 40 -13.75 7.46 -3.27
N GLU A 41 -13.26 6.64 -2.34
CA GLU A 41 -12.20 5.65 -2.57
C GLU A 41 -12.55 4.72 -3.72
N ALA A 42 -11.59 4.48 -4.62
CA ALA A 42 -11.75 3.59 -5.75
C ALA A 42 -11.25 2.17 -5.42
N TRP A 43 -11.99 1.16 -5.88
CA TRP A 43 -11.69 -0.25 -5.66
C TRP A 43 -11.87 -1.04 -6.94
N TYR A 44 -11.02 -2.04 -7.19
CA TYR A 44 -11.23 -3.01 -8.26
C TYR A 44 -11.58 -4.35 -7.65
N PHE A 45 -12.73 -4.90 -8.01
CA PHE A 45 -13.11 -6.23 -7.55
C PHE A 45 -12.68 -7.28 -8.58
N SER A 46 -11.55 -7.96 -8.31
CA SER A 46 -10.93 -8.87 -9.28
C SER A 46 -11.81 -10.10 -9.55
N PRO A 47 -12.13 -10.41 -10.82
CA PRO A 47 -12.88 -11.61 -11.17
C PRO A 47 -12.02 -12.87 -11.14
N VAL A 48 -10.69 -12.72 -11.05
CA VAL A 48 -9.72 -13.82 -10.99
C VAL A 48 -9.58 -14.33 -9.57
N VAL A 49 -9.20 -13.46 -8.63
CA VAL A 49 -8.96 -13.86 -7.24
C VAL A 49 -10.16 -13.67 -6.33
N LYS A 50 -11.26 -13.08 -6.84
CA LYS A 50 -12.50 -12.80 -6.09
C LYS A 50 -12.26 -11.97 -4.82
N LYS A 51 -11.35 -11.00 -4.91
CA LYS A 51 -11.03 -10.04 -3.86
C LYS A 51 -11.04 -8.60 -4.39
N ARG A 52 -11.37 -7.63 -3.53
CA ARG A 52 -11.26 -6.20 -3.82
C ARG A 52 -9.85 -5.68 -3.56
N PHE A 53 -9.39 -4.80 -4.44
CA PHE A 53 -8.12 -4.10 -4.37
C PHE A 53 -8.41 -2.61 -4.24
N TYR A 54 -7.85 -1.96 -3.22
CA TYR A 54 -7.90 -0.50 -3.13
C TYR A 54 -7.05 0.10 -4.23
N LEU A 55 -7.64 0.88 -5.12
CA LEU A 55 -6.95 1.42 -6.29
C LEU A 55 -6.14 2.69 -5.99
N GLY A 56 -6.30 3.31 -4.82
CA GLY A 56 -5.48 4.45 -4.43
C GLY A 56 -5.48 5.58 -5.47
N ARG A 57 -4.29 6.12 -5.73
CA ARG A 57 -4.03 7.17 -6.73
C ARG A 57 -3.82 6.58 -8.13
N PRO A 58 -3.76 7.40 -9.21
CA PRO A 58 -3.56 6.91 -10.58
C PRO A 58 -2.40 5.91 -10.76
N ASP A 59 -1.26 6.14 -10.09
CA ASP A 59 -0.10 5.24 -10.17
C ASP A 59 -0.33 3.92 -9.42
N ASP A 60 -0.97 3.97 -8.24
CA ASP A 60 -1.36 2.79 -7.48
C ASP A 60 -2.35 1.94 -8.29
N ALA A 61 -3.36 2.61 -8.86
CA ALA A 61 -4.37 1.98 -9.70
C ALA A 61 -3.70 1.32 -10.91
N PHE A 62 -2.78 2.01 -11.58
CA PHE A 62 -2.02 1.47 -12.70
C PHE A 62 -1.21 0.23 -12.30
N ARG A 63 -0.47 0.28 -11.19
CA ARG A 63 0.32 -0.85 -10.68
C ARG A 63 -0.57 -2.04 -10.35
N ILE A 64 -1.60 -1.83 -9.54
CA ILE A 64 -2.53 -2.87 -9.09
C ILE A 64 -3.25 -3.49 -10.28
N MET A 65 -3.70 -2.67 -11.23
CA MET A 65 -4.33 -3.16 -12.44
C MET A 65 -3.39 -4.04 -13.27
N ARG A 66 -2.11 -3.69 -13.36
CA ARG A 66 -1.09 -4.53 -14.01
C ARG A 66 -0.79 -5.81 -13.24
N GLU A 67 -0.69 -5.76 -11.91
CA GLU A 67 -0.50 -6.93 -11.05
C GLU A 67 -1.66 -7.94 -11.16
N GLN A 68 -2.88 -7.44 -11.36
CA GLN A 68 -4.07 -8.27 -11.61
C GLN A 68 -4.21 -8.72 -13.07
N GLY A 69 -3.26 -8.32 -13.92
CA GLY A 69 -3.26 -8.61 -15.33
C GLY A 69 -2.95 -10.08 -15.64
N VAL A 70 -3.76 -10.67 -16.52
CA VAL A 70 -3.53 -12.02 -17.05
C VAL A 70 -2.90 -11.91 -18.44
N GLY A 71 -1.85 -12.68 -18.73
CA GLY A 71 -1.23 -12.69 -20.06
C GLY A 71 -2.21 -13.13 -21.16
N ILE A 72 -2.16 -12.48 -22.32
CA ILE A 72 -2.93 -12.83 -23.52
C ILE A 72 -2.09 -12.60 -24.79
N SER A 73 -2.33 -13.39 -25.83
CA SER A 73 -1.76 -13.17 -27.17
C SER A 73 -2.48 -12.02 -27.89
N ASN A 74 -1.82 -11.39 -28.85
CA ASN A 74 -2.43 -10.31 -29.64
C ASN A 74 -3.63 -10.84 -30.45
N GLN A 75 -3.51 -12.06 -30.99
CA GLN A 75 -4.59 -12.72 -31.73
C GLN A 75 -5.86 -12.92 -30.88
N ASP A 76 -5.71 -13.29 -29.60
CA ASP A 76 -6.86 -13.47 -28.71
C ASP A 76 -7.39 -12.13 -28.20
N LEU A 77 -6.49 -11.19 -27.92
CA LEU A 77 -6.88 -9.85 -27.48
C LEU A 77 -7.71 -9.14 -28.56
N GLU A 78 -7.33 -9.26 -29.84
CA GLU A 78 -8.05 -8.73 -31.01
C GLU A 78 -9.48 -9.22 -31.15
N LYS A 79 -9.87 -10.32 -30.50
CA LYS A 79 -11.27 -10.79 -30.46
C LYS A 79 -12.17 -9.88 -29.63
N ILE A 80 -11.59 -8.97 -28.84
CA ILE A 80 -12.31 -7.99 -28.05
C ILE A 80 -12.07 -6.60 -28.66
N PRO A 81 -13.12 -5.88 -29.10
CA PRO A 81 -12.98 -4.61 -29.77
C PRO A 81 -12.57 -3.51 -28.79
N THR A 82 -11.79 -2.55 -29.29
CA THR A 82 -11.57 -1.28 -28.59
C THR A 82 -12.83 -0.41 -28.62
N ARG A 83 -12.82 0.74 -27.95
CA ARG A 83 -13.93 1.70 -27.98
C ARG A 83 -14.33 2.09 -29.40
N ASP A 84 -13.32 2.33 -30.24
CA ASP A 84 -13.47 3.00 -31.54
C ASP A 84 -13.55 2.01 -32.72
N GLU A 85 -13.22 0.74 -32.51
CA GLU A 85 -13.25 -0.31 -33.55
C GLU A 85 -14.54 -1.16 -33.52
N ARG A 86 -14.96 -1.64 -34.70
CA ARG A 86 -16.12 -2.54 -34.85
C ARG A 86 -15.80 -3.89 -35.51
N ALA A 87 -14.57 -4.09 -36.00
CA ALA A 87 -14.29 -5.12 -37.01
C ALA A 87 -13.95 -6.53 -36.46
N SER A 88 -13.64 -6.67 -35.17
CA SER A 88 -13.31 -7.98 -34.57
C SER A 88 -13.96 -8.11 -33.19
N PHE A 89 -15.22 -8.55 -33.17
CA PHE A 89 -15.97 -8.77 -31.93
C PHE A 89 -16.43 -10.21 -31.81
N ASN A 90 -15.79 -10.96 -30.93
CA ASN A 90 -16.28 -12.25 -30.46
C ASN A 90 -16.99 -12.05 -29.12
N LEU A 91 -18.33 -12.01 -29.17
CA LEU A 91 -19.17 -11.77 -28.01
C LEU A 91 -18.95 -12.78 -26.88
N GLU A 92 -18.87 -14.07 -27.22
CA GLU A 92 -18.72 -15.14 -26.23
C GLU A 92 -17.36 -15.09 -25.55
N PHE A 93 -16.30 -14.78 -26.32
CA PHE A 93 -14.97 -14.54 -25.76
C PHE A 93 -14.97 -13.33 -24.82
N ALA A 94 -15.55 -12.20 -25.25
CA ALA A 94 -15.60 -11.00 -24.43
C ALA A 94 -16.41 -11.22 -23.14
N LYS A 95 -17.56 -11.91 -23.20
CA LYS A 95 -18.36 -12.29 -22.01
C LYS A 95 -17.57 -13.16 -21.04
N LYS A 96 -16.83 -14.15 -21.55
CA LYS A 96 -16.00 -15.06 -20.74
C LYS A 96 -14.87 -14.32 -20.01
N HIS A 97 -14.40 -13.23 -20.57
CA HIS A 97 -13.26 -12.46 -20.08
C HIS A 97 -13.64 -11.08 -19.52
N LYS A 98 -14.93 -10.80 -19.38
CA LYS A 98 -15.43 -9.53 -18.88
C LYS A 98 -14.87 -9.23 -17.49
N GLY A 99 -14.49 -7.97 -17.28
CA GLY A 99 -13.94 -7.48 -16.04
C GLY A 99 -12.50 -7.87 -15.74
N LYS A 100 -11.87 -8.69 -16.60
CA LYS A 100 -10.44 -9.01 -16.48
C LYS A 100 -9.59 -7.85 -16.97
N ILE A 101 -8.36 -7.85 -16.48
CA ILE A 101 -7.28 -7.04 -17.03
C ILE A 101 -6.36 -7.99 -17.77
N PHE A 102 -6.03 -7.65 -19.02
CA PHE A 102 -5.14 -8.43 -19.85
C PHE A 102 -3.81 -7.70 -20.05
N LEU A 103 -2.72 -8.47 -20.06
CA LEU A 103 -1.39 -8.02 -20.45
C LEU A 103 -1.07 -8.62 -21.81
N ALA A 104 -0.93 -7.77 -22.83
CA ALA A 104 -0.53 -8.17 -24.17
C ALA A 104 0.96 -8.58 -24.13
N VAL A 105 1.22 -9.88 -24.01
CA VAL A 105 2.59 -10.38 -23.76
C VAL A 105 3.51 -10.21 -24.97
N GLU A 106 2.91 -10.05 -26.16
CA GLU A 106 3.59 -9.85 -27.44
C GLU A 106 3.78 -8.37 -27.80
N ASP A 107 3.16 -7.45 -27.07
CA ASP A 107 3.26 -6.00 -27.29
C ASP A 107 3.68 -5.27 -26.01
N LYS A 108 4.93 -5.51 -25.58
CA LYS A 108 5.58 -4.83 -24.44
C LYS A 108 4.79 -4.92 -23.12
N GLY A 109 3.87 -5.88 -22.98
CA GLY A 109 3.06 -6.03 -21.77
C GLY A 109 2.05 -4.90 -21.59
N GLN A 110 1.50 -4.34 -22.66
CA GLN A 110 0.41 -3.35 -22.59
C GLN A 110 -0.80 -3.92 -21.82
N ALA A 111 -1.38 -3.10 -20.93
CA ALA A 111 -2.51 -3.51 -20.11
C ALA A 111 -3.85 -3.05 -20.70
N TRP A 112 -4.86 -3.91 -20.63
CA TRP A 112 -6.19 -3.68 -21.19
C TRP A 112 -7.29 -4.13 -20.23
N TYR A 113 -8.17 -3.22 -19.81
CA TYR A 113 -9.35 -3.55 -18.99
C TYR A 113 -10.55 -3.90 -19.87
N ILE A 114 -11.19 -5.04 -19.61
CA ILE A 114 -12.40 -5.45 -20.34
C ILE A 114 -13.62 -4.99 -19.55
N ASN A 115 -14.29 -3.92 -19.99
CA ASN A 115 -15.41 -3.38 -19.22
C ASN A 115 -16.60 -4.37 -19.21
N PRO A 116 -17.11 -4.79 -18.03
CA PRO A 116 -18.22 -5.73 -17.95
C PRO A 116 -19.54 -5.27 -18.57
N LEU A 117 -19.71 -3.95 -18.77
CA LEU A 117 -20.96 -3.35 -19.23
C LEU A 117 -21.09 -3.35 -20.75
N ASP A 118 -20.02 -3.01 -21.46
CA ASP A 118 -20.02 -2.90 -22.93
C ASP A 118 -19.20 -4.00 -23.62
N LEU A 119 -18.48 -4.82 -22.86
CA LEU A 119 -17.64 -5.91 -23.34
C LEU A 119 -16.51 -5.46 -24.29
N LYS A 120 -16.09 -4.20 -24.17
CA LYS A 120 -14.96 -3.63 -24.92
C LYS A 120 -13.70 -3.58 -24.07
N ARG A 121 -12.55 -3.53 -24.74
CA ARG A 121 -11.23 -3.36 -24.10
C ARG A 121 -10.84 -1.88 -24.05
N TYR A 122 -10.29 -1.47 -22.92
CA TYR A 122 -9.82 -0.10 -22.65
C TYR A 122 -8.35 -0.13 -22.28
N TYR A 123 -7.57 0.71 -22.94
CA TYR A 123 -6.13 0.77 -22.72
C TYR A 123 -5.82 1.34 -21.34
N LEU A 124 -4.93 0.67 -20.61
CA LEU A 124 -4.47 1.06 -19.27
C LEU A 124 -3.01 1.51 -19.25
N GLY A 125 -2.34 1.64 -20.40
CA GLY A 125 -0.88 1.67 -20.44
C GLY A 125 -0.18 2.91 -19.88
N ARG A 126 -0.91 3.92 -19.39
CA ARG A 126 -0.36 5.01 -18.56
C ARG A 126 -1.25 5.25 -17.33
N PRO A 127 -0.71 5.82 -16.24
CA PRO A 127 -1.48 6.18 -15.05
C PRO A 127 -2.72 7.05 -15.35
N ALA A 128 -2.58 8.03 -16.26
CA ALA A 128 -3.70 8.87 -16.69
C ALA A 128 -4.81 8.09 -17.41
N ASP A 129 -4.47 7.05 -18.17
CA ASP A 129 -5.45 6.20 -18.87
C ASP A 129 -6.22 5.33 -17.86
N ALA A 130 -5.51 4.76 -16.88
CA ALA A 130 -6.11 4.02 -15.77
C ALA A 130 -7.07 4.90 -14.96
N PHE A 131 -6.67 6.12 -14.64
CA PHE A 131 -7.52 7.07 -13.94
C PHE A 131 -8.77 7.47 -14.73
N ALA A 132 -8.65 7.71 -16.04
CA ALA A 132 -9.80 8.02 -16.88
C ALA A 132 -10.84 6.88 -16.87
N ILE A 133 -10.38 5.63 -16.81
CA ILE A 133 -11.24 4.45 -16.69
C ILE A 133 -11.93 4.40 -15.31
N LEU A 134 -11.24 4.79 -14.22
CA LEU A 134 -11.86 4.93 -12.90
C LEU A 134 -13.02 5.92 -12.92
N GLN A 135 -12.79 7.11 -13.51
CA GLN A 135 -13.81 8.15 -13.62
C GLN A 135 -14.99 7.73 -14.50
N LEU A 136 -14.71 7.03 -15.61
CA LEU A 136 -15.72 6.68 -16.60
C LEU A 136 -16.59 5.49 -16.17
N PHE A 137 -16.03 4.50 -15.49
CA PHE A 137 -16.69 3.22 -15.22
C PHE A 137 -16.90 2.90 -13.74
N GLY A 138 -16.48 3.80 -12.84
CA GLY A 138 -16.66 3.65 -11.41
C GLY A 138 -18.13 3.54 -11.03
N LEU A 139 -18.49 2.44 -10.38
CA LEU A 139 -19.82 2.20 -9.83
C LEU A 139 -19.87 2.60 -8.36
N GLY A 140 -20.75 3.53 -7.99
CA GLY A 140 -20.97 3.86 -6.58
C GLY A 140 -21.40 2.65 -5.74
N ILE A 141 -20.77 2.44 -4.58
CA ILE A 141 -21.08 1.37 -3.62
C ILE A 141 -21.11 1.92 -2.18
N SER A 142 -22.05 1.43 -1.38
CA SER A 142 -22.15 1.75 0.05
C SER A 142 -21.09 1.00 0.88
N ASN A 143 -20.76 1.52 2.05
CA ASN A 143 -19.80 0.89 2.97
C ASN A 143 -20.25 -0.52 3.37
N ALA A 144 -21.57 -0.69 3.60
CA ALA A 144 -22.18 -1.96 3.99
C ALA A 144 -22.17 -3.03 2.89
N ASN A 145 -22.16 -2.64 1.62
CA ASN A 145 -22.06 -3.58 0.50
C ASN A 145 -20.61 -3.84 0.11
N LEU A 146 -19.77 -2.81 0.18
CA LEU A 146 -18.33 -2.94 -0.05
C LEU A 146 -17.75 -3.95 0.93
N SER A 147 -18.06 -3.85 2.24
CA SER A 147 -17.58 -4.75 3.32
C SER A 147 -17.91 -6.23 3.12
N LYS A 148 -18.90 -6.57 2.28
CA LYS A 148 -19.22 -7.96 1.90
C LYS A 148 -18.25 -8.53 0.87
N ILE A 149 -17.40 -7.69 0.26
CA ILE A 149 -16.39 -8.10 -0.71
C ILE A 149 -15.05 -8.31 0.00
N PRO A 150 -14.50 -9.54 0.01
CA PRO A 150 -13.23 -9.83 0.69
C PRO A 150 -12.10 -8.96 0.14
N ALA A 151 -11.32 -8.32 1.02
CA ALA A 151 -10.10 -7.63 0.63
C ALA A 151 -8.93 -8.62 0.48
N VAL A 152 -7.92 -8.26 -0.31
CA VAL A 152 -6.69 -9.07 -0.51
C VAL A 152 -6.04 -9.44 0.80
N TYR A 153 -6.04 -8.50 1.73
CA TYR A 153 -5.57 -8.65 3.09
C TYR A 153 -6.79 -8.77 3.98
N ASP A 154 -7.19 -10.00 4.28
CA ASP A 154 -8.12 -10.23 5.38
C ASP A 154 -7.41 -9.74 6.65
N LYS A 155 -7.98 -8.68 7.25
CA LYS A 155 -7.72 -8.14 8.59
C LYS A 155 -6.81 -6.90 8.75
N LEU A 156 -6.37 -6.24 7.69
CA LEU A 156 -5.80 -4.88 7.81
C LEU A 156 -6.17 -4.03 6.60
N GLU A 157 -7.04 -3.05 6.78
CA GLU A 157 -7.20 -2.00 5.78
C GLU A 157 -6.05 -1.01 5.95
N TYR A 158 -5.13 -0.95 4.98
CA TYR A 158 -3.95 -0.08 5.06
C TYR A 158 -4.27 1.35 5.47
N LEU A 159 -5.36 1.91 4.93
CA LEU A 159 -5.83 3.25 5.28
C LEU A 159 -6.27 3.35 6.74
N SER A 160 -6.99 2.36 7.27
CA SER A 160 -7.44 2.37 8.67
C SER A 160 -6.24 2.36 9.62
N LEU A 161 -5.25 1.50 9.36
CA LEU A 161 -4.01 1.48 10.14
C LEU A 161 -3.25 2.81 10.04
N GLU A 162 -3.07 3.36 8.85
CA GLU A 162 -2.34 4.63 8.65
C GLU A 162 -2.98 5.78 9.45
N LYS A 163 -4.32 5.89 9.41
CA LYS A 163 -5.05 6.91 10.16
C LYS A 163 -4.96 6.64 11.67
N ARG A 164 -5.05 5.37 12.09
CA ARG A 164 -4.90 4.99 13.50
C ARG A 164 -3.53 5.33 14.07
N ILE A 165 -2.46 5.07 13.32
CA ILE A 165 -1.10 5.46 13.69
C ILE A 165 -1.02 6.99 13.83
N ASN A 166 -1.61 7.74 12.89
CA ASN A 166 -1.64 9.21 12.95
C ASN A 166 -2.37 9.73 14.20
N ASP A 167 -3.53 9.15 14.54
CA ASP A 167 -4.29 9.53 15.72
C ASP A 167 -3.48 9.33 17.00
N LEU A 168 -2.76 8.20 17.11
CA LEU A 168 -1.87 7.93 18.24
C LEU A 168 -0.68 8.90 18.30
N ILE A 169 -0.12 9.30 17.16
CA ILE A 169 0.93 10.34 17.11
C ILE A 169 0.39 11.69 17.57
N ASN A 170 -0.79 12.08 17.11
CA ASN A 170 -1.42 13.33 17.51
C ASN A 170 -1.75 13.34 19.02
N LYS A 171 -2.08 12.19 19.62
CA LYS A 171 -2.17 12.04 21.09
C LYS A 171 -0.84 12.30 21.79
N GLU A 172 0.30 11.80 21.28
CA GLU A 172 1.61 12.09 21.85
C GLU A 172 2.03 13.56 21.68
N ARG A 173 1.66 14.19 20.56
CA ARG A 173 1.89 15.62 20.31
C ARG A 173 1.10 16.52 21.24
N THR A 174 -0.21 16.29 21.36
CA THR A 174 -1.11 17.06 22.25
C THR A 174 -0.72 16.89 23.73
N LYS A 175 -0.36 15.67 24.15
CA LYS A 175 0.24 15.41 25.48
C LYS A 175 1.51 16.22 25.74
N SER A 176 2.25 16.56 24.68
CA SER A 176 3.45 17.40 24.74
C SER A 176 3.17 18.89 24.52
N GLY A 177 1.90 19.31 24.49
CA GLY A 177 1.50 20.71 24.29
C GLY A 177 1.64 21.22 22.85
N LEU A 178 1.77 20.32 21.87
CA LEU A 178 1.90 20.66 20.45
C LEU A 178 0.56 20.53 19.72
N ASN A 179 0.43 21.29 18.63
CA ASN A 179 -0.68 21.15 17.70
C ASN A 179 -0.63 19.78 17.00
N GLU A 180 -1.81 19.23 16.73
CA GLU A 180 -1.97 18.06 15.87
C GLU A 180 -1.41 18.32 14.47
N LEU A 181 -0.88 17.28 13.83
CA LEU A 181 -0.50 17.30 12.43
C LEU A 181 -1.75 17.09 11.58
N ALA A 182 -1.92 17.94 10.57
CA ALA A 182 -2.93 17.74 9.54
C ALA A 182 -2.55 16.52 8.67
N TYR A 183 -3.47 15.58 8.50
CA TYR A 183 -3.21 14.42 7.65
C TYR A 183 -3.36 14.81 6.17
N SER A 184 -2.35 14.50 5.36
CA SER A 184 -2.35 14.69 3.91
C SER A 184 -2.30 13.34 3.21
N ASP A 185 -3.34 13.04 2.43
CA ASP A 185 -3.38 11.84 1.59
C ASP A 185 -2.30 11.86 0.49
N GLU A 186 -1.78 13.04 0.12
CA GLU A 186 -0.71 13.20 -0.89
C GLU A 186 0.63 12.76 -0.34
N ILE A 187 0.93 13.19 0.88
CA ILE A 187 2.13 12.78 1.60
C ILE A 187 2.02 11.30 1.98
N ALA A 188 0.84 10.83 2.36
CA ALA A 188 0.60 9.43 2.71
C ALA A 188 0.86 8.49 1.53
N ALA A 189 0.49 8.88 0.30
CA ALA A 189 0.81 8.09 -0.89
C ALA A 189 2.32 7.95 -1.12
N VAL A 190 3.08 9.05 -0.98
CA VAL A 190 4.55 9.02 -1.07
C VAL A 190 5.16 8.09 -0.01
N ALA A 191 4.66 8.16 1.23
CA ALA A 191 5.09 7.27 2.31
C ALA A 191 4.72 5.80 2.03
N ARG A 192 3.59 5.54 1.38
CA ARG A 192 3.12 4.19 1.05
C ARG A 192 3.99 3.57 -0.03
N GLU A 193 4.32 4.32 -1.07
CA GLU A 193 5.22 3.88 -2.13
C GLU A 193 6.61 3.53 -1.59
N HIS A 194 7.10 4.30 -0.62
CA HIS A 194 8.36 3.98 0.04
C HIS A 194 8.25 2.67 0.84
N SER A 195 7.17 2.50 1.59
CA SER A 195 6.91 1.26 2.33
C SER A 195 6.79 0.05 1.40
N GLU A 196 6.14 0.21 0.24
CA GLU A 196 6.02 -0.81 -0.79
C GLU A 196 7.35 -1.09 -1.49
N ASN A 197 8.19 -0.08 -1.72
CA ASN A 197 9.55 -0.27 -2.23
C ASN A 197 10.35 -1.14 -1.25
N LEU A 198 10.35 -0.81 0.04
CA LEU A 198 11.02 -1.61 1.05
C LEU A 198 10.44 -3.03 1.12
N ALA A 199 9.13 -3.20 1.03
CA ALA A 199 8.49 -4.51 0.99
C ALA A 199 8.95 -5.35 -0.22
N ARG A 200 9.05 -4.74 -1.41
CA ARG A 200 9.54 -5.42 -2.62
C ARG A 200 10.98 -5.90 -2.47
N GLU A 201 11.83 -5.11 -1.84
CA GLU A 201 13.22 -5.49 -1.59
C GLU A 201 13.30 -6.69 -0.64
N ASN A 202 12.52 -6.69 0.42
CA ASN A 202 12.49 -7.76 1.43
C ASN A 202 11.90 -9.08 0.92
N LYS A 203 11.11 -9.05 -0.15
CA LYS A 203 10.41 -10.22 -0.71
C LYS A 203 11.30 -11.43 -0.98
N ALA A 204 12.57 -11.21 -1.30
CA ALA A 204 13.50 -12.29 -1.63
C ALA A 204 14.21 -12.90 -0.40
N PHE A 205 14.03 -12.32 0.79
CA PHE A 205 14.75 -12.74 2.00
C PHE A 205 13.91 -12.64 3.29
N THR A 206 12.58 -12.65 3.16
CA THR A 206 11.62 -12.77 4.26
C THR A 206 10.63 -13.89 3.94
N SER A 207 10.19 -14.63 4.96
CA SER A 207 9.15 -15.66 4.86
C SER A 207 8.87 -16.25 6.23
N ILE A 208 7.60 -16.57 6.50
CA ILE A 208 7.20 -17.31 7.70
C ILE A 208 7.74 -18.75 7.74
N ASN A 209 8.15 -19.31 6.60
CA ASN A 209 8.60 -20.70 6.48
C ASN A 209 10.12 -20.87 6.65
N LYS A 210 10.83 -19.84 7.10
CA LYS A 210 12.27 -19.87 7.38
C LYS A 210 12.54 -19.65 8.85
N VAL A 211 13.53 -20.37 9.38
CA VAL A 211 13.99 -20.20 10.77
C VAL A 211 14.49 -18.78 11.02
N CYS A 212 15.30 -18.28 10.09
CA CYS A 212 15.90 -16.97 10.22
C CYS A 212 15.82 -16.19 8.92
N ASP A 213 15.04 -15.12 8.96
CA ASP A 213 15.10 -14.04 8.00
C ASP A 213 15.78 -12.80 8.60
N LEU A 214 16.30 -11.98 7.70
CA LEU A 214 16.99 -10.75 8.03
C LEU A 214 16.25 -9.60 7.34
N PRO A 215 15.04 -9.22 7.78
CA PRO A 215 14.35 -8.10 7.18
C PRO A 215 15.15 -6.80 7.37
N MET A 216 15.06 -5.88 6.43
CA MET A 216 15.80 -4.63 6.44
C MET A 216 14.91 -3.46 6.03
N ILE A 217 15.13 -2.31 6.66
CA ILE A 217 14.51 -1.05 6.25
C ILE A 217 15.56 0.05 6.19
N HIS A 218 15.37 1.02 5.30
CA HIS A 218 16.24 2.18 5.14
C HIS A 218 15.44 3.38 4.61
N HIS A 219 16.03 4.57 4.72
CA HIS A 219 15.39 5.82 4.29
C HIS A 219 15.51 6.07 2.79
N GLU A 220 16.43 5.36 2.13
CA GLU A 220 16.72 5.50 0.72
C GLU A 220 15.68 4.79 -0.15
N GLY A 221 15.19 5.43 -1.22
CA GLY A 221 14.35 4.78 -2.23
C GLY A 221 15.16 4.33 -3.45
N LEU A 222 14.85 3.15 -4.00
CA LEU A 222 15.52 2.62 -5.20
C LEU A 222 14.82 3.00 -6.51
N ASP A 223 13.49 3.18 -6.48
CA ASP A 223 12.68 3.35 -7.69
C ASP A 223 12.22 4.81 -7.92
N PHE A 224 11.90 5.55 -6.85
CA PHE A 224 11.12 6.79 -6.95
C PHE A 224 11.75 7.98 -6.20
N GLY A 225 13.07 8.05 -6.16
CA GLY A 225 13.83 9.11 -5.47
C GLY A 225 14.51 8.58 -4.22
N ILE A 226 15.78 8.95 -4.07
CA ILE A 226 16.65 8.41 -3.04
C ILE A 226 16.27 9.01 -1.68
N SER A 227 16.10 10.33 -1.60
CA SER A 227 15.70 10.98 -0.34
C SER A 227 14.18 11.14 -0.22
N HIS A 228 13.65 11.26 0.99
CA HIS A 228 12.22 11.52 1.19
C HIS A 228 11.76 12.84 0.53
N SER A 229 12.59 13.88 0.54
CA SER A 229 12.30 15.14 -0.16
C SER A 229 12.24 14.96 -1.67
N GLU A 230 13.13 14.15 -2.23
CA GLU A 230 13.11 13.81 -3.65
C GLU A 230 11.84 13.00 -4.00
N ARG A 231 11.44 12.05 -3.14
CA ARG A 231 10.17 11.31 -3.31
C ARG A 231 8.95 12.25 -3.31
N LEU A 232 8.91 13.24 -2.42
CA LEU A 232 7.86 14.28 -2.41
C LEU A 232 7.88 15.10 -3.71
N ASN A 233 9.06 15.58 -4.12
CA ASN A 233 9.25 16.38 -5.32
C ASN A 233 8.88 15.62 -6.60
N ASN A 234 9.19 14.33 -6.68
CA ASN A 234 8.81 13.47 -7.81
C ASN A 234 7.28 13.30 -7.92
N ARG A 235 6.52 13.54 -6.83
CA ARG A 235 5.06 13.67 -6.84
C ARG A 235 4.55 15.10 -7.00
N ASN A 236 5.40 16.02 -7.42
CA ASN A 236 5.08 17.44 -7.56
C ASN A 236 4.65 18.12 -6.25
N ILE A 237 4.99 17.54 -5.10
CA ILE A 237 4.73 18.13 -3.79
C ILE A 237 5.96 18.97 -3.45
N TYR A 238 5.96 20.24 -3.85
CA TYR A 238 7.09 21.16 -3.62
C TYR A 238 6.86 22.11 -2.45
N ASN A 239 5.60 22.33 -2.07
CA ASN A 239 5.14 23.39 -1.16
C ASN A 239 5.45 23.13 0.33
N PHE A 240 6.69 22.76 0.63
CA PHE A 240 7.19 22.58 1.98
C PHE A 240 8.55 23.27 2.17
N SER A 241 8.76 23.82 3.36
CA SER A 241 10.04 24.44 3.76
C SER A 241 10.96 23.47 4.51
N ARG A 242 10.38 22.38 5.02
CA ARG A 242 11.07 21.33 5.74
C ARG A 242 10.29 20.03 5.60
N SER A 243 11.01 18.91 5.59
CA SER A 243 10.43 17.59 5.68
C SER A 243 11.28 16.69 6.58
N GLY A 244 10.66 15.62 7.07
CA GLY A 244 11.33 14.58 7.86
C GLY A 244 10.64 13.24 7.64
N GLU A 245 11.30 12.16 8.06
CA GLU A 245 10.77 10.81 7.87
C GLU A 245 11.06 9.94 9.09
N ASN A 246 10.07 9.14 9.48
CA ASN A 246 10.22 8.00 10.38
C ASN A 246 9.85 6.73 9.61
N ILE A 247 10.60 5.65 9.83
CA ILE A 247 10.27 4.32 9.30
C ILE A 247 10.24 3.30 10.42
N ALA A 248 9.43 2.26 10.29
CA ALA A 248 9.36 1.15 11.22
C ALA A 248 9.10 -0.16 10.49
N LEU A 249 9.58 -1.25 11.09
CA LEU A 249 9.30 -2.62 10.71
C LEU A 249 8.69 -3.32 11.94
N ILE A 250 7.47 -3.84 11.80
CA ILE A 250 6.68 -4.39 12.90
C ILE A 250 6.26 -5.81 12.53
N ALA A 251 6.43 -6.77 13.43
CA ALA A 251 5.84 -8.10 13.25
C ALA A 251 4.31 -8.01 13.30
N SER A 252 3.65 -8.59 12.32
CA SER A 252 2.18 -8.58 12.13
C SER A 252 1.47 -9.76 12.80
N LEU A 253 2.22 -10.77 13.24
CA LEU A 253 1.69 -11.98 13.86
C LEU A 253 2.70 -12.59 14.83
N ASP A 254 2.21 -13.42 15.74
CA ASP A 254 2.98 -14.34 16.55
C ASP A 254 2.79 -15.77 16.00
N TYR A 255 3.79 -16.64 16.11
CA TYR A 255 3.69 -18.05 15.75
C TYR A 255 4.64 -18.90 16.61
N SER A 256 4.44 -20.22 16.60
CA SER A 256 5.29 -21.19 17.27
C SER A 256 5.97 -22.10 16.24
N ILE A 257 7.09 -22.70 16.63
CA ILE A 257 7.86 -23.63 15.81
C ILE A 257 8.07 -24.90 16.64
N GLU A 258 7.81 -26.05 16.04
CA GLU A 258 8.21 -27.34 16.59
C GLU A 258 9.54 -27.79 15.96
N TYR A 259 10.45 -28.25 16.80
CA TYR A 259 11.76 -28.76 16.40
C TYR A 259 12.21 -29.90 17.32
N ILE A 260 13.17 -30.70 16.86
CA ILE A 260 13.74 -31.80 17.64
C ILE A 260 14.93 -31.25 18.43
N PRO A 261 14.98 -31.41 19.77
CA PRO A 261 16.15 -30.99 20.54
C PRO A 261 17.46 -31.55 19.99
N GLY A 262 18.42 -30.67 19.72
CA GLY A 262 19.72 -30.97 19.12
C GLY A 262 19.76 -30.98 17.59
N ASP A 263 18.65 -30.67 16.90
CA ASP A 263 18.64 -30.52 15.45
C ASP A 263 19.23 -29.17 14.98
N ASN A 264 19.35 -29.02 13.66
CA ASN A 264 19.86 -27.80 13.05
C ASN A 264 18.90 -26.61 13.21
N VAL A 265 17.59 -26.86 13.34
CA VAL A 265 16.57 -25.82 13.52
C VAL A 265 16.75 -25.14 14.88
N GLU A 266 16.96 -25.91 15.97
CA GLU A 266 17.24 -25.36 17.29
C GLU A 266 18.49 -24.47 17.29
N ALA A 267 19.55 -24.94 16.63
CA ALA A 267 20.81 -24.21 16.56
C ALA A 267 20.67 -22.89 15.78
N GLU A 268 19.98 -22.92 14.63
CA GLU A 268 19.71 -21.72 13.83
C GLU A 268 18.79 -20.73 14.56
N LEU A 269 17.74 -21.21 15.25
CA LEU A 269 16.83 -20.37 16.02
C LEU A 269 17.58 -19.57 17.09
N LYS A 270 18.44 -20.24 17.88
CA LYS A 270 19.23 -19.59 18.93
C LYS A 270 20.25 -18.58 18.37
N ALA A 271 20.75 -18.82 17.16
CA ALA A 271 21.72 -17.95 16.51
C ALA A 271 21.08 -16.76 15.78
N CYS A 272 19.78 -16.83 15.45
CA CYS A 272 19.14 -15.88 14.54
C CYS A 272 19.16 -14.44 15.06
N ASP A 273 18.76 -14.21 16.32
CA ASP A 273 18.69 -12.85 16.87
C ASP A 273 20.05 -12.14 16.92
N PRO A 274 21.15 -12.76 17.42
CA PRO A 274 22.49 -12.19 17.32
C PRO A 274 22.92 -11.87 15.89
N ILE A 275 22.61 -12.75 14.93
CA ILE A 275 22.94 -12.55 13.51
C ILE A 275 22.17 -11.36 12.96
N ARG A 276 20.86 -11.27 13.25
CA ARG A 276 19.99 -10.18 12.82
C ARG A 276 20.45 -8.83 13.38
N GLN A 277 20.76 -8.76 14.67
CA GLN A 277 21.28 -7.55 15.29
C GLN A 277 22.60 -7.10 14.67
N LYS A 278 23.54 -8.04 14.43
CA LYS A 278 24.81 -7.73 13.79
C LYS A 278 24.64 -7.26 12.35
N ALA A 279 23.81 -7.95 11.56
CA ALA A 279 23.55 -7.57 10.18
C ALA A 279 22.95 -6.16 10.07
N GLU A 280 22.05 -5.81 10.99
CA GLU A 280 21.45 -4.48 11.07
C GLU A 280 22.46 -3.39 11.45
N LEU A 281 23.30 -3.64 12.46
CA LEU A 281 24.36 -2.70 12.89
C LEU A 281 25.37 -2.46 11.77
N ASP A 282 25.89 -3.53 11.17
CA ASP A 282 26.86 -3.46 10.07
C ASP A 282 26.30 -2.70 8.86
N PHE A 283 25.01 -2.89 8.55
CA PHE A 283 24.36 -2.18 7.46
C PHE A 283 24.17 -0.69 7.78
N LYS A 284 23.65 -0.37 8.96
CA LYS A 284 23.44 1.01 9.42
C LYS A 284 24.73 1.81 9.46
N GLU A 285 25.82 1.21 9.93
CA GLU A 285 27.13 1.87 9.92
C GLU A 285 27.57 2.24 8.50
N LYS A 286 27.48 1.29 7.56
CA LYS A 286 27.88 1.53 6.16
C LYS A 286 27.03 2.60 5.49
N ILE A 287 25.70 2.52 5.62
CA ILE A 287 24.80 3.44 4.93
C ILE A 287 24.89 4.87 5.49
N ASN A 288 25.12 5.02 6.81
CA ASN A 288 25.27 6.33 7.44
C ASN A 288 26.61 7.00 7.12
N ASN A 289 27.65 6.20 6.83
CA ASN A 289 28.97 6.72 6.44
C ASN A 289 29.03 7.12 4.95
N ALA A 290 28.12 6.60 4.12
CA ALA A 290 28.06 6.94 2.70
C ALA A 290 27.52 8.36 2.48
N LYS A 291 28.19 9.12 1.62
CA LYS A 291 27.87 10.55 1.40
C LYS A 291 27.01 10.78 0.16
N GLU A 292 27.21 9.97 -0.87
CA GLU A 292 26.57 10.15 -2.17
C GLU A 292 25.44 9.13 -2.39
N GLY A 293 24.45 9.52 -3.20
CA GLY A 293 23.31 8.66 -3.52
C GLY A 293 23.73 7.33 -4.15
N ASP A 294 24.61 7.36 -5.15
CA ASP A 294 25.06 6.15 -5.85
C ASP A 294 25.83 5.19 -4.94
N GLU A 295 26.61 5.71 -4.00
CA GLU A 295 27.30 4.91 -2.98
C GLU A 295 26.29 4.17 -2.10
N LYS A 296 25.29 4.89 -1.60
CA LYS A 296 24.19 4.33 -0.80
C LYS A 296 23.44 3.24 -1.55
N LEU A 297 23.07 3.50 -2.80
CA LEU A 297 22.38 2.51 -3.65
C LEU A 297 23.21 1.24 -3.84
N ASN A 298 24.52 1.36 -4.02
CA ASN A 298 25.42 0.23 -4.15
C ASN A 298 25.55 -0.57 -2.84
N ILE A 299 25.57 0.09 -1.68
CA ILE A 299 25.56 -0.56 -0.37
C ILE A 299 24.28 -1.38 -0.18
N ILE A 300 23.12 -0.78 -0.50
CA ILE A 300 21.80 -1.44 -0.39
C ILE A 300 21.75 -2.69 -1.26
N LYS A 301 22.10 -2.59 -2.55
CA LYS A 301 22.09 -3.73 -3.48
C LYS A 301 23.00 -4.88 -3.03
N LYS A 302 24.18 -4.56 -2.47
CA LYS A 302 25.09 -5.56 -1.89
C LYS A 302 24.49 -6.21 -0.65
N GLU A 303 23.87 -5.44 0.23
CA GLU A 303 23.24 -5.98 1.44
C GLU A 303 22.03 -6.87 1.10
N ILE A 304 21.21 -6.51 0.10
CA ILE A 304 20.13 -7.37 -0.43
C ILE A 304 20.71 -8.71 -0.86
N THR A 305 21.76 -8.70 -1.69
CA THR A 305 22.38 -9.95 -2.20
C THR A 305 22.89 -10.82 -1.05
N LYS A 306 23.52 -10.22 -0.04
CA LYS A 306 23.98 -10.92 1.16
C LYS A 306 22.82 -11.53 1.95
N ARG A 307 21.73 -10.80 2.16
CA ARG A 307 20.55 -11.26 2.90
C ARG A 307 19.81 -12.37 2.14
N VAL A 308 19.70 -12.28 0.82
CA VAL A 308 19.19 -13.36 -0.05
C VAL A 308 20.02 -14.63 0.08
N ASN A 309 21.35 -14.52 0.00
CA ASN A 309 22.23 -15.68 0.15
C ASN A 309 22.11 -16.32 1.53
N PHE A 310 22.02 -15.52 2.59
CA PHE A 310 21.79 -16.03 3.94
C PHE A 310 20.44 -16.76 4.05
N PHE A 311 19.36 -16.12 3.59
CA PHE A 311 18.00 -16.64 3.65
C PHE A 311 17.84 -17.96 2.89
N ASN A 312 18.43 -18.07 1.70
CA ASN A 312 18.38 -19.30 0.90
C ASN A 312 19.05 -20.49 1.59
N ASN A 313 20.03 -20.23 2.46
CA ASN A 313 20.74 -21.25 3.23
C ASN A 313 20.13 -21.53 4.61
N SER A 314 19.15 -20.73 5.07
CA SER A 314 18.48 -20.99 6.35
C SER A 314 17.51 -22.18 6.24
N ALA A 315 17.42 -22.96 7.31
CA ALA A 315 16.51 -24.08 7.42
C ALA A 315 15.04 -23.67 7.21
N ASN A 316 14.28 -24.58 6.60
CA ASN A 316 12.84 -24.43 6.45
C ASN A 316 12.14 -24.92 7.71
N ILE A 317 11.02 -24.29 8.04
CA ILE A 317 10.12 -24.65 9.13
C ILE A 317 8.67 -24.64 8.65
N GLU A 318 7.82 -25.32 9.40
CA GLU A 318 6.37 -25.17 9.29
C GLU A 318 5.85 -24.46 10.55
N PRO A 319 5.40 -23.19 10.42
CA PRO A 319 4.88 -22.44 11.56
C PRO A 319 3.55 -23.03 12.05
N ILE A 320 3.38 -23.12 13.36
CA ILE A 320 2.14 -23.53 14.02
C ILE A 320 1.62 -22.41 14.93
N ASN A 321 0.37 -22.50 15.40
CA ASN A 321 -0.25 -21.52 16.32
C ASN A 321 -0.13 -20.06 15.84
N ILE A 322 -0.42 -19.80 14.56
CA ILE A 322 -0.32 -18.47 13.97
C ILE A 322 -1.42 -17.56 14.50
N GLU A 323 -1.04 -16.45 15.14
CA GLU A 323 -1.93 -15.44 15.70
C GLU A 323 -1.63 -14.05 15.12
N ASN A 324 -2.51 -13.56 14.25
CA ASN A 324 -2.39 -12.21 13.68
C ASN A 324 -2.64 -11.14 14.74
N HIS A 325 -1.77 -10.14 14.80
CA HIS A 325 -1.97 -8.96 15.64
C HIS A 325 -3.15 -8.15 15.11
N SER A 326 -3.89 -7.53 16.03
CA SER A 326 -4.92 -6.57 15.65
C SER A 326 -4.29 -5.30 15.09
N GLU A 327 -5.07 -4.58 14.28
CA GLU A 327 -4.70 -3.23 13.81
C GLU A 327 -4.28 -2.31 14.98
N GLU A 328 -5.00 -2.38 16.10
CA GLU A 328 -4.67 -1.61 17.29
C GLU A 328 -3.29 -1.96 17.86
N LYS A 329 -3.01 -3.26 18.03
CA LYS A 329 -1.72 -3.73 18.54
C LYS A 329 -0.57 -3.30 17.62
N ILE A 330 -0.79 -3.31 16.30
CA ILE A 330 0.20 -2.86 15.32
C ILE A 330 0.42 -1.35 15.42
N ALA A 331 -0.64 -0.55 15.49
CA ALA A 331 -0.54 0.90 15.61
C ALA A 331 0.17 1.33 16.90
N GLU A 332 -0.21 0.74 18.03
CA GLU A 332 0.41 0.97 19.33
C GLU A 332 1.91 0.62 19.32
N LYS A 333 2.28 -0.56 18.80
CA LYS A 333 3.68 -0.96 18.67
C LYS A 333 4.48 -0.01 17.79
N THR A 334 3.88 0.45 16.69
CA THR A 334 4.53 1.39 15.75
C THR A 334 4.86 2.71 16.46
N VAL A 335 3.85 3.32 17.11
CA VAL A 335 4.04 4.61 17.78
C VAL A 335 4.94 4.48 19.01
N LEU A 336 4.80 3.41 19.80
CA LEU A 336 5.68 3.15 20.94
C LEU A 336 7.15 3.06 20.50
N GLY A 337 7.44 2.24 19.47
CA GLY A 337 8.80 2.08 18.94
C GLY A 337 9.40 3.39 18.41
N TRP A 338 8.57 4.26 17.80
CA TRP A 338 9.02 5.61 17.41
C TRP A 338 9.27 6.52 18.63
N MET A 339 8.42 6.47 19.65
CA MET A 339 8.59 7.31 20.84
C MET A 339 9.75 6.87 21.74
N GLU A 340 10.16 5.60 21.69
CA GLU A 340 11.35 5.07 22.39
C GLU A 340 12.66 5.38 21.65
N SER A 341 12.60 5.69 20.35
CA SER A 341 13.76 6.11 19.55
C SER A 341 13.96 7.63 19.63
N PRO A 342 15.11 8.13 20.13
CA PRO A 342 15.36 9.57 20.24
C PRO A 342 15.23 10.33 18.91
N GLY A 343 15.67 9.74 17.80
CA GLY A 343 15.58 10.35 16.47
C GLY A 343 14.14 10.45 15.97
N HIS A 344 13.37 9.38 16.09
CA HIS A 344 11.97 9.35 15.65
C HIS A 344 11.08 10.24 16.53
N LYS A 345 11.27 10.18 17.85
CA LYS A 345 10.61 11.06 18.83
C LYS A 345 10.87 12.53 18.53
N LYS A 346 12.10 12.90 18.16
CA LYS A 346 12.44 14.28 17.77
C LYS A 346 11.58 14.73 16.59
N ASN A 347 11.41 13.91 15.56
CA ASN A 347 10.55 14.25 14.43
C ASN A 347 9.09 14.45 14.87
N ILE A 348 8.54 13.50 15.65
CA ILE A 348 7.16 13.56 16.15
C ILE A 348 6.90 14.83 16.98
N LEU A 349 7.86 15.24 17.81
CA LEU A 349 7.73 16.37 18.72
C LEU A 349 8.33 17.69 18.19
N THR A 350 8.67 17.74 16.90
CA THR A 350 9.09 19.01 16.26
C THR A 350 7.84 19.87 16.04
N ALA A 351 7.81 21.05 16.65
CA ALA A 351 6.67 21.96 16.65
C ALA A 351 6.42 22.60 15.29
N GLU A 352 7.46 22.72 14.46
CA GLU A 352 7.39 23.32 13.14
C GLU A 352 6.57 22.46 12.17
N TYR A 353 6.60 21.13 12.26
CA TYR A 353 5.79 20.30 11.38
C TYR A 353 4.29 20.53 11.63
N ASP A 354 3.55 20.72 10.54
CA ASP A 354 2.10 20.99 10.55
C ASP A 354 1.30 19.99 9.72
N THR A 355 1.95 19.24 8.84
CA THR A 355 1.31 18.26 7.96
C THR A 355 2.07 16.94 8.01
N THR A 356 1.35 15.82 7.89
CA THR A 356 1.96 14.48 7.83
C THR A 356 1.17 13.54 6.94
N GLY A 357 1.83 12.49 6.47
CA GLY A 357 1.19 11.36 5.83
C GLY A 357 1.87 10.08 6.25
N ILE A 358 1.07 9.02 6.42
CA ILE A 358 1.54 7.70 6.84
C ILE A 358 1.19 6.72 5.75
N GLY A 359 2.14 5.89 5.38
CA GLY A 359 1.97 4.82 4.42
C GLY A 359 2.44 3.51 5.00
N VAL A 360 1.72 2.43 4.71
CA VAL A 360 2.09 1.10 5.18
C VAL A 360 2.13 0.07 4.05
N ALA A 361 2.98 -0.94 4.19
CA ALA A 361 3.01 -2.11 3.32
C ALA A 361 3.20 -3.38 4.15
N ILE A 362 2.67 -4.51 3.67
CA ILE A 362 2.90 -5.83 4.28
C ILE A 362 3.90 -6.60 3.44
N ILE A 363 4.83 -7.27 4.10
CA ILE A 363 5.68 -8.30 3.51
C ILE A 363 5.77 -9.50 4.46
N ASP A 364 5.26 -10.65 4.01
CA ASP A 364 5.16 -11.88 4.80
C ASP A 364 4.55 -11.66 6.19
N THR A 365 5.37 -11.78 7.25
CA THR A 365 4.97 -11.60 8.64
C THR A 365 5.21 -10.19 9.15
N TYR A 366 5.61 -9.25 8.29
CA TYR A 366 5.99 -7.88 8.66
C TYR A 366 5.07 -6.82 8.07
N ILE A 367 4.96 -5.73 8.80
CA ILE A 367 4.40 -4.46 8.35
C ILE A 367 5.54 -3.44 8.35
N ILE A 368 5.71 -2.76 7.22
CA ILE A 368 6.60 -1.62 7.08
C ILE A 368 5.72 -0.37 7.11
N ALA A 369 6.02 0.55 8.03
CA ALA A 369 5.33 1.81 8.15
C ALA A 369 6.31 2.97 7.91
N THR A 370 5.93 3.89 7.04
CA THR A 370 6.66 5.14 6.80
C THR A 370 5.75 6.31 7.19
N GLN A 371 6.28 7.24 7.98
CA GLN A 371 5.64 8.52 8.26
C GLN A 371 6.52 9.62 7.67
N VAL A 372 5.91 10.48 6.85
CA VAL A 372 6.55 11.69 6.32
C VAL A 372 5.92 12.91 6.98
N PHE A 373 6.75 13.84 7.40
CA PHE A 373 6.36 15.12 7.97
C PHE A 373 6.70 16.24 6.99
N THR A 374 5.89 17.28 6.93
CA THR A 374 6.23 18.52 6.24
C THR A 374 5.84 19.74 7.07
N LYS A 375 6.60 20.82 6.86
CA LYS A 375 6.16 22.18 7.18
C LYS A 375 5.67 22.81 5.89
N LYS A 376 4.36 22.95 5.72
CA LYS A 376 3.80 23.58 4.53
C LYS A 376 4.33 25.01 4.38
N SER A 377 4.62 25.42 3.14
CA SER A 377 5.03 26.78 2.81
C SER A 377 4.22 27.33 1.65
N GLU A 378 3.85 28.61 1.74
CA GLU A 378 3.13 29.36 0.70
C GLU A 378 4.08 30.19 -0.19
N CYS A 379 5.39 30.20 0.12
CA CYS A 379 6.45 30.83 -0.67
C CYS A 379 7.75 30.01 -0.60
N GLY A 380 8.75 30.37 -1.39
CA GLY A 380 10.12 29.88 -1.28
C GLY A 380 10.36 28.48 -1.86
N PHE A 381 9.33 27.76 -2.29
CA PHE A 381 9.43 26.43 -2.88
C PHE A 381 9.56 26.46 -4.40
N PHE A 382 9.97 25.36 -5.03
CA PHE A 382 10.12 25.26 -6.49
C PHE A 382 8.87 25.72 -7.26
N ASN A 383 9.04 26.64 -8.22
CA ASN A 383 7.96 27.31 -8.96
C ASN A 383 6.96 28.10 -8.08
N GLY A 384 7.27 28.35 -6.81
CA GLY A 384 6.55 29.28 -5.94
C GLY A 384 7.15 30.68 -5.96
N HIS A 385 6.42 31.64 -5.37
CA HIS A 385 6.93 33.01 -5.18
C HIS A 385 8.08 33.05 -4.18
N CYS A 386 9.05 33.93 -4.39
CA CYS A 386 10.10 34.18 -3.39
C CYS A 386 9.50 34.70 -2.07
N CYS A 387 10.05 34.29 -0.93
CA CYS A 387 9.58 34.78 0.37
C CYS A 387 10.06 36.22 0.63
N GLU A 388 9.21 37.04 1.28
CA GLU A 388 9.47 38.45 1.58
C GLU A 388 10.74 38.69 2.41
N SER A 389 11.18 37.70 3.20
CA SER A 389 12.23 37.83 4.22
C SER A 389 13.55 37.14 3.90
N GLY A 390 13.79 36.62 2.69
CA GLY A 390 15.14 36.13 2.35
C GLY A 390 15.32 35.11 1.22
N GLY A 391 14.43 35.05 0.22
CA GLY A 391 14.65 34.20 -0.97
C GLY A 391 13.95 32.83 -0.92
N CYS A 392 14.53 31.84 -1.59
CA CYS A 392 13.95 30.51 -1.77
C CYS A 392 14.62 29.48 -0.84
N TYR A 393 13.90 28.41 -0.52
CA TYR A 393 14.47 27.30 0.24
C TYR A 393 15.49 26.56 -0.62
N VAL A 394 16.66 26.26 -0.04
CA VAL A 394 17.72 25.48 -0.69
C VAL A 394 17.13 24.17 -1.23
N PRO A 395 17.44 23.78 -2.49
CA PRO A 395 18.50 24.31 -3.35
C PRO A 395 18.09 25.46 -4.28
N TYR A 396 16.87 25.97 -4.16
CA TYR A 396 16.32 26.93 -5.13
C TYR A 396 16.86 28.35 -4.93
N THR A 397 16.82 29.13 -5.99
CA THR A 397 17.20 30.55 -5.98
C THR A 397 16.05 31.42 -6.50
N CYS A 398 15.98 32.65 -5.99
CA CYS A 398 14.96 33.60 -6.43
C CYS A 398 15.34 34.16 -7.80
N GLY A 399 14.54 33.85 -8.82
CA GLY A 399 14.69 34.39 -10.16
C GLY A 399 14.30 35.87 -10.23
N ASN A 400 14.75 36.55 -11.28
CA ASN A 400 14.42 37.96 -11.55
C ASN A 400 12.91 38.20 -11.74
N ASP A 401 12.15 37.15 -12.01
CA ASP A 401 10.69 37.15 -12.13
C ASP A 401 9.97 36.93 -10.78
N GLY A 402 10.71 36.90 -9.67
CA GLY A 402 10.15 36.69 -8.33
C GLY A 402 9.71 35.26 -8.06
N MET A 403 10.20 34.29 -8.85
CA MET A 403 9.87 32.87 -8.75
C MET A 403 11.09 32.04 -8.36
N CYS A 404 10.89 31.04 -7.52
CA CYS A 404 11.93 30.11 -7.11
C CYS A 404 12.16 29.02 -8.16
N ARG A 405 13.42 28.83 -8.56
CA ARG A 405 13.85 27.79 -9.51
C ARG A 405 15.07 27.03 -9.05
#